data_AF-A0A920BI23-F1
#
_entry.id   AF-A0A920BI23-F1
#
_cell.length_a   1.000
_cell.length_b   1.000
_cell.length_c   1.000
_cell.angle_alpha   90.00
_cell.angle_beta   90.00
_cell.angle_gamma   90.00
#
_symmetry.space_group_name_H-M   'P 1'
#
loop_
_entity.id
_entity.type
_entity.pdbx_description
1 polymer ?
#
loop_
_entity_poly.entity_id
_entity_poly.type
_entity_poly.pdbx_seq_one_letter_code
_entity_poly.pdbx_strand_id
1 'polypeptide(L)'
;MGNIAQGVDLIRRRSRATAHGLTWPLITRSDGQKYGKSVDGAIWLDAEMTLPYEFHQYWLRVDDRDLERFLLQLTLLDVNGITELVHEHETTPEKRLGQNNLLMK
;
A
#
# COMPACT_ATOMS: atom_id res chain seq x y z
N MET A 1 -1.39 12.84 -13.72
CA MET A 1 -2.40 12.56 -14.78
C MET A 1 -1.97 12.93 -16.19
N GLY A 2 -1.17 13.99 -16.41
CA GLY A 2 -0.86 14.49 -17.75
C GLY A 2 -0.34 13.43 -18.74
N ASN A 3 0.60 12.57 -18.34
CA ASN A 3 1.20 11.60 -19.25
C ASN A 3 0.24 10.47 -19.64
N ILE A 4 -0.62 10.02 -18.73
CA ILE A 4 -1.60 8.94 -18.99
C ILE A 4 -2.63 9.43 -20.02
N ALA A 5 -3.18 10.63 -19.82
CA ALA A 5 -4.14 11.23 -20.76
C ALA A 5 -3.53 11.46 -22.15
N GLN A 6 -2.28 11.96 -22.20
CA GLN A 6 -1.54 12.10 -23.46
C GLN A 6 -1.35 10.77 -24.19
N GLY A 7 -1.09 9.68 -23.45
CA GLY A 7 -1.01 8.33 -24.01
C GLY A 7 -2.33 7.85 -24.62
N VAL A 8 -3.45 8.06 -23.94
CA VAL A 8 -4.79 7.75 -24.46
C VAL A 8 -5.07 8.52 -25.75
N ASP A 9 -4.73 9.82 -25.78
CA ASP A 9 -4.88 10.64 -26.99
C ASP A 9 -4.00 10.17 -28.14
N LEU A 10 -2.76 9.74 -27.86
CA LEU A 10 -1.84 9.22 -28.87
C LEU A 10 -2.36 7.93 -29.50
N ILE A 11 -2.86 6.98 -28.71
CA ILE A 11 -3.45 5.72 -29.19
C ILE A 11 -4.63 6.00 -30.12
N ARG A 12 -5.51 6.92 -29.72
CA ARG A 12 -6.65 7.35 -30.54
C ARG A 12 -6.19 7.90 -31.90
N ARG A 13 -5.17 8.75 -31.92
CA ARG A 13 -4.67 9.40 -33.15
C ARG A 13 -3.93 8.42 -34.07
N ARG A 14 -3.09 7.56 -33.51
CA ARG A 14 -2.18 6.70 -34.30
C ARG A 14 -2.85 5.41 -34.75
N SER A 15 -3.65 4.80 -33.88
CA SER A 15 -4.20 3.46 -34.09
C SER A 15 -5.72 3.46 -34.28
N ARG A 16 -6.37 4.63 -34.16
CA ARG A 16 -7.84 4.76 -34.22
C ARG A 16 -8.58 3.85 -33.24
N ALA A 17 -7.91 3.48 -32.14
CA ALA A 17 -8.43 2.60 -31.10
C ALA A 17 -8.75 3.39 -29.83
N THR A 18 -9.63 2.84 -29.00
CA THR A 18 -9.97 3.40 -27.69
C THR A 18 -9.06 2.81 -26.60
N ALA A 19 -8.63 3.65 -25.67
CA ALA A 19 -7.88 3.25 -24.48
C ALA A 19 -8.45 3.96 -23.25
N HIS A 20 -8.25 3.37 -22.07
CA HIS A 20 -8.67 3.91 -20.79
C HIS A 20 -7.47 4.07 -19.87
N GLY A 21 -7.50 5.10 -19.03
CA GLY A 21 -6.50 5.33 -18.00
C GLY A 21 -7.14 5.23 -16.62
N LEU A 22 -6.49 4.52 -15.71
CA LEU A 22 -6.84 4.48 -14.30
C LEU A 22 -5.66 5.03 -13.51
N THR A 23 -5.94 5.80 -12.47
CA THR A 23 -4.94 6.22 -11.50
C THR A 23 -5.28 5.67 -10.14
N TRP A 24 -4.25 5.31 -9.39
CA TRP A 24 -4.38 4.89 -8.00
C TRP A 24 -4.06 6.05 -7.05
N PRO A 25 -4.76 6.19 -5.91
CA PRO A 25 -4.43 7.20 -4.91
C PRO A 25 -2.99 7.03 -4.41
N LEU A 26 -2.36 8.15 -4.06
CA LEU A 26 -1.09 8.11 -3.36
C LEU A 26 -1.32 7.57 -1.96
N ILE A 27 -0.51 6.60 -1.54
CA ILE A 27 -0.58 6.06 -0.19
C ILE A 27 -0.03 7.10 0.79
N THR A 28 -0.86 7.49 1.75
CA THR A 28 -0.52 8.39 2.85
C THR A 28 -0.71 7.68 4.19
N ARG A 29 -0.06 8.18 5.22
CA ARG A 29 -0.23 7.76 6.62
C ARG A 29 -1.21 8.68 7.33
N SER A 30 -1.77 8.20 8.44
CA SER A 30 -2.69 8.95 9.31
C SER A 30 -2.07 10.22 9.91
N ASP A 31 -0.74 10.29 10.02
CA ASP A 31 0.02 11.46 10.45
C ASP A 31 0.23 12.51 9.33
N GLY A 32 -0.32 12.29 8.14
CA GLY A 32 -0.19 13.18 6.98
C GLY A 32 1.11 13.00 6.18
N GLN A 33 2.03 12.15 6.62
CA GLN A 33 3.24 11.83 5.87
C GLN A 33 2.92 10.95 4.65
N LYS A 34 3.73 11.09 3.60
CA LYS A 34 3.69 10.16 2.46
C LYS A 34 4.26 8.81 2.89
N TYR A 35 3.60 7.74 2.46
CA TYR A 35 4.12 6.39 2.64
C TYR A 35 5.51 6.27 2.00
N GLY A 36 6.45 5.58 2.68
CA GLY A 36 7.81 5.40 2.20
C GLY A 36 8.74 6.62 2.36
N LYS A 37 8.31 7.68 3.05
CA LYS A 37 9.22 8.69 3.62
C LYS A 37 9.26 8.46 5.13
N SER A 38 10.13 7.58 5.59
CA SER A 38 10.44 7.49 7.02
C SER A 38 11.35 8.66 7.41
N VAL A 39 11.49 8.90 8.71
CA VAL A 39 12.48 9.85 9.25
C VAL A 39 13.92 9.49 8.80
N ASP A 40 14.15 8.20 8.52
CA ASP A 40 15.44 7.63 8.12
C ASP A 40 15.60 7.45 6.59
N GLY A 41 14.60 7.84 5.78
CA GLY A 41 14.66 7.77 4.32
C GLY A 41 13.62 6.85 3.67
N ALA A 42 13.90 6.42 2.44
CA ALA A 42 13.02 5.53 1.69
C ALA A 42 13.21 4.08 2.13
N ILE A 43 12.11 3.32 2.22
CA ILE A 43 12.13 1.86 2.35
C ILE A 43 12.31 1.30 0.94
N TRP A 44 13.41 0.61 0.71
CA TRP A 44 13.71 -0.02 -0.58
C TRP A 44 13.27 -1.48 -0.59
N LEU A 45 12.98 -1.99 -1.80
CA LEU A 45 12.75 -3.42 -2.01
C LEU A 45 14.05 -4.20 -2.23
N ASP A 46 15.14 -3.49 -2.52
CA ASP A 46 16.47 -4.08 -2.64
C ASP A 46 17.03 -4.42 -1.24
N ALA A 47 17.39 -5.68 -1.04
CA ALA A 47 17.87 -6.19 0.24
C ALA A 47 19.24 -5.63 0.67
N GLU A 48 20.03 -5.09 -0.27
CA GLU A 48 21.30 -4.41 0.04
C GLU A 48 21.06 -2.96 0.51
N MET A 49 19.93 -2.36 0.13
CA MET A 49 19.56 -0.98 0.49
C MET A 49 18.65 -0.90 1.72
N THR A 50 17.82 -1.92 1.94
CA THR A 50 17.00 -2.06 3.14
C THR A 50 17.00 -3.53 3.52
N LEU A 51 17.55 -3.85 4.68
CA LEU A 51 17.66 -5.24 5.09
C LEU A 51 16.25 -5.85 5.23
N PRO A 52 16.06 -7.14 4.91
CA PRO A 52 14.75 -7.80 5.06
C PRO A 52 14.15 -7.64 6.46
N TYR A 53 15.01 -7.62 7.48
CA TYR A 53 14.61 -7.33 8.86
C TYR A 53 14.07 -5.91 9.03
N GLU A 54 14.70 -4.90 8.47
CA GLU A 54 14.27 -3.50 8.57
C GLU A 54 12.95 -3.28 7.82
N PHE A 55 12.82 -3.88 6.63
CA PHE A 55 11.57 -3.91 5.87
C PHE A 55 10.43 -4.53 6.70
N HIS A 56 10.68 -5.68 7.32
CA HIS A 56 9.71 -6.34 8.20
C HIS A 56 9.35 -5.47 9.41
N GLN A 57 10.35 -4.87 10.07
CA GLN A 57 10.13 -3.98 11.21
C GLN A 57 9.34 -2.73 10.86
N TYR A 58 9.46 -2.22 9.64
CA TYR A 58 8.67 -1.08 9.18
C TYR A 58 7.17 -1.41 9.20
N TRP A 59 6.77 -2.57 8.69
CA TRP A 59 5.37 -2.99 8.67
C TRP A 59 4.81 -3.31 10.06
N LEU A 60 5.64 -3.89 10.95
CA LEU A 60 5.25 -4.13 12.34
C LEU A 60 4.96 -2.86 13.15
N ARG A 61 5.43 -1.70 12.68
CA ARG A 61 5.25 -0.38 13.33
C ARG A 61 4.12 0.45 12.69
N VAL A 62 3.37 -0.11 11.76
CA VAL A 62 2.20 0.55 11.18
C VAL A 62 1.18 0.82 12.29
N ASP A 63 0.64 2.04 12.28
CA ASP A 63 -0.38 2.50 13.20
C ASP A 63 -1.71 1.77 12.93
N ASP A 64 -2.43 1.41 13.98
CA ASP A 64 -3.70 0.67 13.86
C ASP A 64 -4.71 1.43 12.98
N ARG A 65 -4.68 2.77 13.00
CA ARG A 65 -5.55 3.64 12.18
C ARG A 65 -5.30 3.52 10.68
N ASP A 66 -4.15 2.98 10.28
CA ASP A 66 -3.76 2.81 8.89
C ASP A 66 -3.93 1.35 8.41
N LEU A 67 -4.18 0.39 9.31
CA LEU A 67 -4.20 -1.04 9.02
C LEU A 67 -5.20 -1.42 7.93
N GLU A 68 -6.48 -1.10 8.11
CA GLU A 68 -7.53 -1.49 7.16
C GLU A 68 -7.21 -0.95 5.76
N ARG A 69 -6.85 0.33 5.67
CA ARG A 69 -6.49 0.97 4.40
C ARG A 69 -5.28 0.30 3.76
N PHE A 70 -4.24 -0.03 4.53
CA PHE A 70 -3.05 -0.67 4.00
C PHE A 70 -3.31 -2.12 3.59
N LEU A 71 -4.08 -2.88 4.36
CA LEU A 71 -4.48 -4.25 4.01
C LEU A 71 -5.22 -4.27 2.67
N LEU A 72 -6.19 -3.36 2.48
CA LEU A 72 -6.95 -3.23 1.23
C LEU A 72 -6.10 -2.79 0.02
N GLN A 73 -5.03 -2.01 0.25
CA GLN A 73 -4.22 -1.43 -0.82
C GLN A 73 -2.99 -2.26 -1.18
N LEU A 74 -2.45 -3.05 -0.24
CA LEU A 74 -1.12 -3.64 -0.33
C LEU A 74 -1.12 -5.17 -0.19
N THR A 75 -2.27 -5.79 0.07
CA THR A 75 -2.38 -7.26 0.14
C THR A 75 -3.35 -7.77 -0.92
N LEU A 76 -3.35 -9.09 -1.11
CA LEU A 76 -4.29 -9.80 -1.98
C LEU A 76 -5.38 -10.52 -1.18
N LEU A 77 -5.55 -10.16 0.09
CA LEU A 77 -6.62 -10.70 0.94
C LEU A 77 -7.98 -10.24 0.42
N ASP A 78 -9.01 -11.05 0.66
CA ASP A 78 -10.37 -10.68 0.31
C ASP A 78 -10.90 -9.59 1.25
N VAL A 79 -11.80 -8.75 0.74
CA VAL A 79 -12.32 -7.59 1.48
C VAL A 79 -13.05 -8.02 2.76
N ASN A 80 -13.80 -9.13 2.73
CA ASN A 80 -14.52 -9.60 3.92
C ASN A 80 -13.55 -10.11 4.98
N GLY A 81 -12.54 -10.89 4.58
CA GLY A 81 -11.46 -11.36 5.43
C GLY A 81 -10.65 -10.21 6.04
N ILE A 82 -10.45 -9.12 5.30
CA ILE A 82 -9.83 -7.90 5.86
C ILE A 82 -10.72 -7.28 6.93
N THR A 83 -12.02 -7.12 6.68
CA THR A 83 -12.97 -6.57 7.67
C THR A 83 -12.99 -7.40 8.95
N GLU A 84 -13.05 -8.73 8.84
CA GLU A 84 -13.01 -9.64 9.99
C GLU A 84 -11.67 -9.55 10.75
N LEU A 85 -10.55 -9.53 10.02
CA LEU A 85 -9.22 -9.40 10.60
C LEU A 85 -9.04 -8.08 11.36
N VAL A 86 -9.52 -6.97 10.80
CA VAL A 86 -9.47 -5.66 11.43
C VAL A 86 -10.31 -5.67 12.71
N HIS A 87 -11.51 -6.24 12.66
CA HIS A 87 -12.35 -6.38 13.84
C HIS A 87 -11.69 -7.23 14.94
N GLU A 88 -11.10 -8.38 14.58
CA GLU A 88 -10.37 -9.22 15.53
C GLU A 88 -9.17 -8.48 16.13
N HIS A 89 -8.44 -7.72 15.31
CA HIS A 89 -7.34 -6.88 15.76
C HIS A 89 -7.79 -5.81 16.75
N GLU A 90 -8.93 -5.14 16.52
CA GLU A 90 -9.48 -4.16 17.46
C GLU A 90 -9.84 -4.77 18.82
N THR A 91 -10.28 -6.03 18.85
CA THR A 91 -10.57 -6.75 20.11
C THR A 91 -9.31 -7.18 20.86
N THR A 92 -8.19 -7.42 20.15
CA THR A 92 -6.93 -7.93 20.71
C THR A 92 -5.70 -7.26 20.07
N PRO A 93 -5.53 -5.93 20.22
CA PRO A 93 -4.49 -5.18 19.52
C PRO A 93 -3.07 -5.63 19.88
N GLU A 94 -2.87 -6.16 21.08
CA GLU A 94 -1.59 -6.67 21.56
C GLU A 94 -1.03 -7.84 20.73
N LYS A 95 -1.91 -8.59 20.05
CA LYS A 95 -1.51 -9.69 19.16
C LYS A 95 -1.01 -9.21 17.80
N ARG A 96 -1.25 -7.94 17.44
CA ARG A 96 -0.81 -7.32 16.18
C ARG A 96 -1.22 -8.11 14.93
N LEU A 97 -2.41 -8.71 14.97
CA LEU A 97 -2.91 -9.55 13.87
C LEU A 97 -2.92 -8.81 12.53
N GLY A 98 -3.35 -7.54 12.50
CA GLY A 98 -3.31 -6.72 11.29
C GLY A 98 -1.89 -6.50 10.76
N GLN A 99 -0.96 -6.04 11.59
CA GLN A 99 0.43 -5.81 11.18
C GLN A 99 1.12 -7.10 10.71
N ASN A 100 0.84 -8.23 11.38
CA ASN A 100 1.38 -9.53 11.01
C ASN A 100 0.89 -10.01 9.63
N ASN A 101 -0.28 -9.56 9.17
CA ASN A 101 -0.82 -9.92 7.85
C ASN A 101 -0.41 -8.92 6.75
N LEU A 102 0.08 -7.73 7.09
CA LEU A 102 0.75 -6.85 6.13
C LEU A 102 2.10 -7.43 5.68
N LEU A 103 2.71 -8.25 6.52
CA LEU A 103 3.88 -9.03 6.20
C LEU A 103 3.43 -10.19 5.30
N MET A 104 3.57 -10.03 3.99
CA MET A 104 3.40 -11.15 3.05
C MET A 104 4.28 -12.32 3.53
N LYS A 105 3.64 -13.47 3.78
CA LYS A 105 4.32 -14.71 4.16
C LYS A 105 5.11 -15.30 2.99
#